data_AF-A0A2V8H8N9-F1
#
_entry.id   AF-A0A2V8H8N9-F1
#
_cell.length_a   1.000
_cell.length_b   1.000
_cell.length_c   1.000
_cell.angle_alpha   90.00
_cell.angle_beta   90.00
_cell.angle_gamma   90.00
#
_symmetry.space_group_name_H-M   'P 1'
#
loop_
_entity.id
_entity.type
_entity.pdbx_description
1 polymer ?
#
loop_
_entity_poly.entity_id
_entity_poly.type
_entity_poly.pdbx_seq_one_letter_code
_entity_poly.pdbx_strand_id
1 'polypeptide(L)'
;MNGLARGLRWLAALIWAGSAYVWRCVLDAIGQARVGYVWIRTRKAEAGPAEVARIRARVRSQTETRWAAWRGEPPLRKAESRIAAGALAIVLVLIARAHFTPAAPAARPDAADALRGAARTRAAADETKPSDFGERITSAKPGEWVFDNTPLLAPERLGAWDDFKVGSPIVLDEPGRLNVLGVGTRYRLWYRGCRFMGDEYSCGVGYATSRDGLRWTRHPGPVFVPADPLDRDHLDMLSIVHGAGSYMLWYSVDADWVAGRRRATVRAASSPDGLTWTDRGVVHTAAVDGVRLPVSGTWDGQRFHLWIVDSQSPIDPKTNRFPPMQREGDDAIVHFTSPDGVRLTAAGVAPVNPMQLTRPALRMYGPEARGFRAIDYERFPQGRNPQGLVTLRSSDGDTWTRDADASIALDISALPAGITGPVVVTQKDGGMLMWYTAQRRRGGGEEIRLAYHKDAVR
;
A
#
# COMPACT_ATOMS: atom_id res chain seq x y z
N MET A 1 -36.98 -52.61 16.10
CA MET A 1 -35.50 -52.62 16.16
C MET A 1 -34.80 -52.49 14.78
N ASN A 2 -35.37 -52.99 13.67
CA ASN A 2 -34.68 -53.01 12.35
C ASN A 2 -34.61 -51.68 11.57
N GLY A 3 -35.38 -50.65 11.93
CA GLY A 3 -35.34 -49.33 11.27
C GLY A 3 -34.22 -48.42 11.81
N LEU A 4 -34.05 -48.40 13.13
CA LEU A 4 -33.06 -47.58 13.83
C LEU A 4 -31.63 -48.01 13.51
N ALA A 5 -31.37 -49.33 13.45
CA ALA A 5 -30.08 -49.88 13.05
C ALA A 5 -29.72 -49.58 11.57
N ARG A 6 -30.73 -49.54 10.68
CA ARG A 6 -30.53 -49.15 9.26
C ARG A 6 -30.23 -47.65 9.12
N GLY A 7 -30.94 -46.81 9.87
CA GLY A 7 -30.69 -45.37 9.91
C GLY A 7 -29.28 -45.02 10.42
N LEU A 8 -28.85 -45.68 11.51
CA LEU A 8 -27.50 -45.47 12.07
C LEU A 8 -26.39 -45.91 11.11
N ARG A 9 -26.55 -47.04 10.42
CA ARG A 9 -25.58 -47.51 9.41
C ARG A 9 -25.49 -46.57 8.21
N TRP A 10 -26.62 -46.02 7.77
CA TRP A 10 -26.66 -45.03 6.69
C TRP A 10 -25.96 -43.72 7.11
N LEU A 11 -26.23 -43.22 8.31
CA LEU A 11 -25.60 -42.03 8.85
C LEU A 11 -24.07 -42.19 9.02
N ALA A 12 -23.63 -43.34 9.52
CA ALA A 12 -22.20 -43.66 9.65
C ALA A 12 -21.49 -43.71 8.28
N ALA A 13 -22.14 -44.30 7.27
CA ALA A 13 -21.62 -44.32 5.90
C ALA A 13 -21.52 -42.91 5.29
N LEU A 14 -22.49 -42.05 5.57
CA LEU A 14 -22.51 -40.66 5.10
C LEU A 14 -21.39 -39.83 5.73
N ILE A 15 -21.19 -39.96 7.05
CA ILE A 15 -20.10 -39.29 7.78
C ILE A 15 -18.74 -39.76 7.26
N TRP A 16 -18.57 -41.06 7.02
CA TRP A 16 -17.35 -41.62 6.46
C TRP A 16 -17.06 -41.08 5.06
N ALA A 17 -18.08 -41.03 4.19
CA ALA A 17 -17.94 -40.50 2.84
C ALA A 17 -17.58 -38.99 2.83
N GLY A 18 -18.22 -38.19 3.69
CA GLY A 18 -17.89 -36.78 3.88
C GLY A 18 -16.47 -36.57 4.42
N SER A 19 -16.07 -37.35 5.43
CA SER A 19 -14.73 -37.28 6.02
C SER A 19 -13.63 -37.67 5.02
N ALA A 20 -13.85 -38.73 4.24
CA ALA A 20 -12.95 -39.15 3.17
C ALA A 20 -12.84 -38.10 2.06
N TYR A 21 -13.92 -37.38 1.75
CA TYR A 21 -13.91 -36.27 0.80
C TYR A 21 -13.08 -35.08 1.31
N VAL A 22 -13.29 -34.65 2.56
CA VAL A 22 -12.52 -33.58 3.20
C VAL A 22 -11.03 -33.94 3.26
N TRP A 23 -10.71 -35.18 3.65
CA TRP A 23 -9.32 -35.66 3.72
C TRP A 23 -8.61 -35.61 2.35
N ARG A 24 -9.31 -35.94 1.26
CA ARG A 24 -8.76 -35.82 -0.11
C ARG A 24 -8.43 -34.37 -0.46
N CYS A 25 -9.32 -33.42 -0.13
CA CYS A 25 -9.11 -31.98 -0.32
C CYS A 25 -7.90 -31.46 0.48
N VAL A 26 -7.76 -31.89 1.75
CA VAL A 26 -6.61 -31.51 2.60
C VAL A 26 -5.29 -32.00 2.00
N LEU A 27 -5.24 -33.25 1.53
CA LEU A 27 -4.05 -33.80 0.88
C LEU A 27 -3.70 -33.06 -0.44
N ASP A 28 -4.69 -32.58 -1.19
CA ASP A 28 -4.46 -31.74 -2.38
C ASP A 28 -3.90 -30.37 -2.00
N ALA A 29 -4.43 -29.73 -0.96
CA ALA A 29 -3.91 -28.46 -0.46
C ALA A 29 -2.45 -28.59 0.00
N ILE A 30 -2.11 -29.66 0.74
CA ILE A 30 -0.72 -29.95 1.14
C ILE A 30 0.17 -30.17 -0.09
N GLY A 31 -0.32 -30.88 -1.10
CA GLY A 31 0.40 -31.10 -2.37
C GLY A 31 0.69 -29.78 -3.10
N GLN A 32 -0.29 -28.89 -3.19
CA GLN A 32 -0.12 -27.57 -3.81
C GLN A 32 0.79 -26.64 -2.99
N ALA A 33 0.69 -26.68 -1.65
CA ALA A 33 1.59 -25.94 -0.77
C ALA A 33 3.05 -26.37 -0.94
N ARG A 34 3.31 -27.68 -1.12
CA ARG A 34 4.67 -28.19 -1.44
C ARG A 34 5.17 -27.69 -2.79
N VAL A 35 4.30 -27.61 -3.82
CA VAL A 35 4.66 -27.03 -5.12
C VAL A 35 4.99 -25.54 -4.98
N GLY A 36 4.19 -24.78 -4.22
CA GLY A 36 4.43 -23.37 -3.93
C GLY A 36 5.72 -23.13 -3.16
N TYR A 37 5.98 -23.94 -2.12
CA TYR A 37 7.22 -23.89 -1.34
C TYR A 37 8.46 -24.14 -2.20
N VAL A 38 8.44 -25.19 -3.05
CA VAL A 38 9.57 -25.48 -3.95
C VAL A 38 9.69 -24.39 -5.02
N TRP A 39 8.60 -23.84 -5.55
CA TRP A 39 8.63 -22.73 -6.49
C TRP A 39 9.28 -21.46 -5.88
N ILE A 40 8.93 -21.12 -4.64
CA ILE A 40 9.57 -20.03 -3.88
C ILE A 40 11.07 -20.31 -3.69
N ARG A 41 11.45 -21.56 -3.40
CA ARG A 41 12.86 -21.97 -3.29
C ARG A 41 13.60 -21.90 -4.63
N THR A 42 12.96 -22.24 -5.75
CA THR A 42 13.58 -22.17 -7.09
C THR A 42 13.89 -20.74 -7.54
N ARG A 43 13.11 -19.74 -7.10
CA ARG A 43 13.42 -18.32 -7.28
C ARG A 43 14.69 -17.87 -6.53
N LYS A 44 15.17 -18.65 -5.56
CA LYS A 44 16.38 -18.37 -4.76
C LYS A 44 17.61 -19.22 -5.16
N ALA A 45 17.54 -19.97 -6.26
CA ALA A 45 18.57 -20.84 -6.86
C ALA A 45 18.94 -22.10 -6.04
N GLU A 46 18.60 -23.29 -6.58
CA GLU A 46 19.25 -24.61 -6.36
C GLU A 46 18.46 -25.78 -7.02
N ALA A 47 17.19 -25.60 -7.38
CA ALA A 47 16.37 -26.59 -8.08
C ALA A 47 15.91 -26.05 -9.45
N GLY A 48 16.19 -26.77 -10.54
CA GLY A 48 15.91 -26.32 -11.92
C GLY A 48 14.43 -26.38 -12.30
N PRO A 49 13.99 -25.70 -13.39
CA PRO A 49 12.60 -25.73 -13.90
C PRO A 49 12.04 -27.15 -14.10
N ALA A 50 12.93 -28.11 -14.44
CA ALA A 50 12.61 -29.53 -14.59
C ALA A 50 12.21 -30.22 -13.27
N GLU A 51 12.69 -29.77 -12.12
CA GLU A 51 12.34 -30.32 -10.81
C GLU A 51 10.93 -29.89 -10.38
N VAL A 52 10.60 -28.62 -10.57
CA VAL A 52 9.23 -28.11 -10.36
C VAL A 52 8.25 -28.83 -11.28
N ALA A 53 8.62 -29.05 -12.55
CA ALA A 53 7.80 -29.81 -13.49
C ALA A 53 7.59 -31.27 -13.04
N ARG A 54 8.64 -31.95 -12.55
CA ARG A 54 8.54 -33.32 -11.99
C ARG A 54 7.64 -33.38 -10.75
N ILE A 55 7.78 -32.42 -9.82
CA ILE A 55 6.96 -32.38 -8.62
C ILE A 55 5.49 -32.07 -8.96
N ARG A 56 5.23 -31.14 -9.89
CA ARG A 56 3.88 -30.88 -10.40
C ARG A 56 3.25 -32.10 -11.07
N ALA A 57 4.02 -32.82 -11.89
CA ALA A 57 3.55 -34.06 -12.53
C ALA A 57 3.23 -35.13 -11.48
N ARG A 58 4.06 -35.27 -10.45
CA ARG A 58 3.82 -36.19 -9.32
C ARG A 58 2.56 -35.82 -8.53
N VAL A 59 2.38 -34.54 -8.17
CA VAL A 59 1.18 -34.07 -7.46
C VAL A 59 -0.06 -34.31 -8.30
N ARG A 60 -0.02 -34.02 -9.62
CA ARG A 60 -1.13 -34.28 -10.55
C ARG A 60 -1.49 -35.76 -10.61
N SER A 61 -0.50 -36.64 -10.78
CA SER A 61 -0.71 -38.09 -10.77
C SER A 61 -1.32 -38.58 -9.45
N GLN A 62 -0.80 -38.12 -8.31
CA GLN A 62 -1.33 -38.47 -6.99
C GLN A 62 -2.76 -37.96 -6.77
N THR A 63 -3.10 -36.77 -7.27
CA THR A 63 -4.46 -36.24 -7.26
C THR A 63 -5.37 -37.10 -8.15
N GLU A 64 -4.94 -37.47 -9.35
CA GLU A 64 -5.72 -38.31 -10.26
C GLU A 64 -6.04 -39.68 -9.65
N THR A 65 -5.07 -40.34 -9.01
CA THR A 65 -5.26 -41.61 -8.31
C THR A 65 -6.20 -41.47 -7.11
N ARG A 66 -6.04 -40.41 -6.29
CA ARG A 66 -6.88 -40.17 -5.11
C ARG A 66 -8.34 -39.92 -5.47
N TRP A 67 -8.60 -39.29 -6.60
CA TRP A 67 -9.94 -38.98 -7.08
C TRP A 67 -10.51 -40.04 -8.04
N ALA A 68 -9.73 -41.02 -8.52
CA ALA A 68 -10.18 -42.02 -9.48
C ALA A 68 -11.40 -42.81 -8.97
N ALA A 69 -11.33 -43.34 -7.75
CA ALA A 69 -12.44 -44.08 -7.14
C ALA A 69 -13.68 -43.19 -6.96
N TRP A 70 -13.52 -41.94 -6.53
CA TRP A 70 -14.64 -41.00 -6.37
C TRP A 70 -15.28 -40.61 -7.69
N ARG A 71 -14.50 -40.47 -8.76
CA ARG A 71 -15.01 -40.15 -10.10
C ARG A 71 -15.84 -41.30 -10.69
N GLY A 72 -15.57 -42.54 -10.29
CA GLY A 72 -16.39 -43.70 -10.65
C GLY A 72 -17.69 -43.85 -9.87
N GLU A 73 -17.92 -43.08 -8.79
CA GLU A 73 -19.13 -43.21 -7.97
C GLU A 73 -20.40 -42.67 -8.68
N PRO A 74 -21.58 -43.21 -8.35
CA PRO A 74 -22.86 -42.70 -8.85
C PRO A 74 -23.09 -41.23 -8.49
N PRO A 75 -23.82 -40.46 -9.33
CA PRO A 75 -24.06 -39.02 -9.11
C PRO A 75 -24.66 -38.70 -7.74
N LEU A 76 -25.57 -39.53 -7.24
CA LEU A 76 -26.22 -39.36 -5.95
C LEU A 76 -25.22 -39.43 -4.79
N ARG A 77 -24.32 -40.42 -4.80
CA ARG A 77 -23.28 -40.57 -3.75
C ARG A 77 -22.25 -39.45 -3.75
N LYS A 78 -21.95 -38.89 -4.92
CA LYS A 78 -21.10 -37.69 -5.06
C LYS A 78 -21.75 -36.47 -4.42
N ALA A 79 -23.06 -36.29 -4.63
CA ALA A 79 -23.83 -35.21 -4.01
C ALA A 79 -23.90 -35.38 -2.48
N GLU A 80 -24.22 -36.59 -2.00
CA GLU A 80 -24.25 -36.94 -0.58
C GLU A 80 -22.92 -36.66 0.13
N SER A 81 -21.79 -37.07 -0.50
CA SER A 81 -20.45 -36.83 0.06
C SER A 81 -20.11 -35.35 0.18
N ARG A 82 -20.52 -34.51 -0.79
CA ARG A 82 -20.28 -33.06 -0.78
C ARG A 82 -21.13 -32.36 0.28
N ILE A 83 -22.41 -32.74 0.39
CA ILE A 83 -23.32 -32.19 1.41
C ILE A 83 -22.82 -32.57 2.81
N ALA A 84 -22.43 -33.83 3.02
CA ALA A 84 -21.88 -34.31 4.28
C ALA A 84 -20.56 -33.59 4.65
N ALA A 85 -19.68 -33.37 3.67
CA ALA A 85 -18.44 -32.61 3.87
C ALA A 85 -18.71 -31.14 4.25
N GLY A 86 -19.67 -30.49 3.60
CA GLY A 86 -20.10 -29.13 3.95
C GLY A 86 -20.67 -29.04 5.36
N ALA A 87 -21.53 -29.98 5.75
CA ALA A 87 -22.07 -30.06 7.10
C ALA A 87 -20.97 -30.28 8.16
N LEU A 88 -20.02 -31.18 7.90
CA LEU A 88 -18.89 -31.44 8.79
C LEU A 88 -17.99 -30.20 8.96
N ALA A 89 -17.73 -29.46 7.88
CA ALA A 89 -16.98 -28.21 7.93
C ALA A 89 -17.69 -27.13 8.76
N ILE A 90 -19.02 -27.00 8.61
CA ILE A 90 -19.83 -26.07 9.42
C ILE A 90 -19.75 -26.45 10.91
N VAL A 91 -19.88 -27.73 11.25
CA VAL A 91 -19.74 -28.21 12.63
C VAL A 91 -18.36 -27.90 13.21
N LEU A 92 -17.28 -28.13 12.44
CA LEU A 92 -15.92 -27.78 12.87
C LEU A 92 -15.74 -26.27 13.09
N VAL A 93 -16.33 -25.43 12.23
CA VAL A 93 -16.32 -23.97 12.39
C VAL A 93 -17.12 -23.54 13.62
N LEU A 94 -18.27 -24.17 13.89
CA LEU A 94 -19.08 -23.90 15.08
C LEU A 94 -18.35 -24.30 16.37
N ILE A 95 -17.68 -25.46 16.38
CA ILE A 95 -16.84 -25.92 17.50
C ILE A 95 -15.68 -24.94 17.71
N ALA A 96 -14.96 -24.56 16.65
CA ALA A 96 -13.90 -23.56 16.73
C ALA A 96 -14.44 -22.22 17.26
N ARG A 97 -15.60 -21.77 16.78
CA ARG A 97 -16.23 -20.53 17.25
C ARG A 97 -16.63 -20.62 18.73
N ALA A 98 -17.10 -21.77 19.21
CA ALA A 98 -17.44 -21.98 20.62
C ALA A 98 -16.22 -22.03 21.55
N HIS A 99 -15.08 -22.53 21.05
CA HIS A 99 -13.83 -22.60 21.83
C HIS A 99 -12.94 -21.34 21.69
N PHE A 100 -13.15 -20.53 20.66
CA PHE A 100 -12.35 -19.33 20.34
C PHE A 100 -13.17 -18.05 20.27
N THR A 101 -14.33 -17.96 20.92
CA THR A 101 -15.05 -16.67 21.07
C THR A 101 -14.30 -15.74 22.02
N PRO A 102 -13.77 -14.59 21.57
CA PRO A 102 -13.49 -13.48 22.47
C PRO A 102 -14.81 -12.93 23.01
N ALA A 103 -14.79 -12.39 24.23
CA ALA A 103 -15.97 -11.81 24.87
C ALA A 103 -16.65 -10.75 23.99
N ALA A 104 -17.98 -10.68 24.05
CA ALA A 104 -18.78 -9.73 23.28
C ALA A 104 -18.32 -8.28 23.53
N PRO A 105 -18.28 -7.42 22.50
CA PRO A 105 -17.95 -6.02 22.70
C PRO A 105 -19.05 -5.35 23.51
N ALA A 106 -18.66 -4.72 24.62
CA ALA A 106 -19.54 -3.83 25.37
C ALA A 106 -20.06 -2.69 24.46
N ALA A 107 -21.25 -2.17 24.79
CA ALA A 107 -21.83 -1.01 24.13
C ALA A 107 -20.78 0.10 23.94
N ARG A 108 -20.74 0.69 22.74
CA ARG A 108 -19.76 1.73 22.37
C ARG A 108 -19.72 2.82 23.44
N PRO A 109 -18.60 3.00 24.16
CA PRO A 109 -18.38 4.23 24.91
C PRO A 109 -18.27 5.37 23.90
N ASP A 110 -18.64 6.58 24.31
CA ASP A 110 -18.38 7.78 23.52
C ASP A 110 -16.96 7.75 22.97
N ALA A 111 -16.82 7.94 21.66
CA ALA A 111 -15.53 7.82 20.98
C ALA A 111 -14.46 8.69 21.65
N ALA A 112 -14.86 9.83 22.23
CA ALA A 112 -14.00 10.71 23.00
C ALA A 112 -13.42 10.09 24.28
N ASP A 113 -14.20 9.30 25.03
CA ASP A 113 -13.75 8.70 26.29
C ASP A 113 -12.95 7.40 26.07
N ALA A 114 -13.29 6.63 25.03
CA ALA A 114 -12.45 5.51 24.59
C ALA A 114 -11.08 6.00 24.09
N LEU A 115 -11.03 7.14 23.42
CA LEU A 115 -9.79 7.80 22.98
C LEU A 115 -8.96 8.34 24.16
N ARG A 116 -9.58 8.94 25.18
CA ARG A 116 -8.89 9.38 26.41
C ARG A 116 -8.33 8.19 27.20
N GLY A 117 -9.09 7.10 27.28
CA GLY A 117 -8.66 5.86 27.91
C GLY A 117 -7.45 5.26 27.21
N ALA A 118 -7.54 5.07 25.89
CA ALA A 118 -6.46 4.50 25.08
C ALA A 118 -5.21 5.40 25.01
N ALA A 119 -5.36 6.73 25.00
CA ALA A 119 -4.23 7.66 25.05
C ALA A 119 -3.45 7.57 26.37
N ARG A 120 -4.15 7.37 27.49
CA ARG A 120 -3.51 7.18 28.81
C ARG A 120 -2.77 5.85 28.92
N THR A 121 -3.33 4.76 28.40
CA THR A 121 -2.66 3.45 28.42
C THR A 121 -1.50 3.37 27.42
N ARG A 122 -1.57 4.10 26.29
CA ARG A 122 -0.50 4.13 25.27
C ARG A 122 0.68 5.01 25.68
N ALA A 123 0.45 6.07 26.44
CA ALA A 123 1.52 6.87 27.06
C ALA A 123 2.34 6.07 28.10
N ALA A 124 1.75 5.02 28.69
CA ALA A 124 2.41 4.18 29.70
C ALA A 124 3.10 2.92 29.11
N ALA A 125 2.86 2.57 27.85
CA ALA A 125 3.31 1.30 27.26
C ALA A 125 4.44 1.43 26.22
N ASP A 126 4.82 2.64 25.84
CA ASP A 126 5.87 2.90 24.84
C ASP A 126 6.97 3.81 25.39
N GLU A 127 7.50 3.46 26.58
CA GLU A 127 8.75 4.02 27.11
C GLU A 127 9.97 3.47 26.36
N THR A 128 9.93 3.50 25.02
CA THR A 128 11.15 3.59 24.24
C THR A 128 11.74 4.98 24.47
N LYS A 129 13.05 5.06 24.76
CA LYS A 129 13.74 6.33 25.02
C LYS A 129 13.33 7.35 23.93
N PRO A 130 12.85 8.56 24.30
CA PRO A 130 12.42 9.55 23.32
C PRO A 130 13.53 9.77 22.29
N SER A 131 13.18 9.70 20.99
CA SER A 131 14.12 9.99 19.91
C SER A 131 14.79 11.34 20.15
N ASP A 132 16.13 11.35 20.13
CA ASP A 132 16.98 12.54 20.24
C ASP A 132 17.03 13.35 18.93
N PHE A 133 16.28 12.91 17.91
CA PHE A 133 16.29 13.49 16.57
C PHE A 133 16.01 14.99 16.60
N GLY A 134 15.07 15.47 17.42
CA GLY A 134 14.76 16.89 17.57
C GLY A 134 15.93 17.75 18.05
N GLU A 135 16.75 17.21 18.95
CA GLU A 135 17.97 17.89 19.43
C GLU A 135 19.03 17.90 18.32
N ARG A 136 19.21 16.76 17.65
CA ARG A 136 20.20 16.58 16.57
C ARG A 136 19.93 17.49 15.36
N ILE A 137 18.66 17.67 14.95
CA ILE A 137 18.32 18.60 13.86
C ILE A 137 18.58 20.06 14.25
N THR A 138 18.42 20.40 15.53
CA THR A 138 18.67 21.76 16.03
C THR A 138 20.17 22.07 16.03
N SER A 139 21.01 21.08 16.34
CA SER A 139 22.48 21.18 16.32
C SER A 139 23.12 20.90 14.96
N ALA A 140 22.33 20.58 13.92
CA ALA A 140 22.85 20.20 12.61
C ALA A 140 23.62 21.35 11.96
N LYS A 141 24.79 21.03 11.41
CA LYS A 141 25.64 21.98 10.67
C LYS A 141 25.01 22.28 9.29
N PRO A 142 25.26 23.46 8.71
CA PRO A 142 24.80 23.75 7.35
C PRO A 142 25.23 22.68 6.34
N GLY A 143 24.28 22.17 5.53
CA GLY A 143 24.50 21.08 4.58
C GLY A 143 24.53 19.67 5.19
N GLU A 144 24.33 19.52 6.50
CA GLU A 144 24.34 18.22 7.17
C GLU A 144 23.03 17.47 6.99
N TRP A 145 23.14 16.17 6.70
CA TRP A 145 22.05 15.21 6.80
C TRP A 145 21.99 14.57 8.19
N VAL A 146 20.83 14.62 8.82
CA VAL A 146 20.51 13.94 10.06
C VAL A 146 19.43 12.90 9.80
N PHE A 147 19.69 11.65 10.18
CA PHE A 147 18.74 10.54 10.02
C PHE A 147 18.22 10.05 11.38
N ASP A 148 16.92 9.79 11.47
CA ASP A 148 16.36 9.06 12.61
C ASP A 148 16.54 7.56 12.40
N ASN A 149 17.18 6.91 13.37
CA ASN A 149 17.38 5.47 13.35
C ASN A 149 16.12 4.71 13.82
N THR A 150 15.22 5.41 14.52
CA THR A 150 13.94 4.91 14.99
C THR A 150 12.87 5.10 13.91
N PRO A 151 12.06 4.08 13.59
CA PRO A 151 10.94 4.27 12.68
C PRO A 151 9.94 5.26 13.30
N LEU A 152 9.53 6.24 12.50
CA LEU A 152 8.47 7.18 12.88
C LEU A 152 7.16 6.42 13.06
N LEU A 153 6.77 5.65 12.04
CA LEU A 153 5.65 4.72 12.09
C LEU A 153 6.09 3.35 11.59
N ALA A 154 6.14 2.37 12.50
CA ALA A 154 6.27 0.95 12.17
C ALA A 154 4.89 0.25 12.10
N PRO A 155 4.79 -0.92 11.45
CA PRO A 155 3.61 -1.77 11.54
C PRO A 155 3.20 -2.02 13.01
N GLU A 156 1.91 -2.02 13.28
CA GLU A 156 1.40 -2.24 14.64
C GLU A 156 1.53 -3.71 15.08
N ARG A 157 1.03 -4.01 16.29
CA ARG A 157 0.99 -5.38 16.81
C ARG A 157 0.23 -6.31 15.85
N LEU A 158 0.65 -7.58 15.80
CA LEU A 158 -0.04 -8.61 15.04
C LEU A 158 -1.55 -8.59 15.30
N GLY A 159 -2.36 -8.58 14.24
CA GLY A 159 -3.80 -8.47 14.28
C GLY A 159 -4.35 -7.04 14.21
N ALA A 160 -3.50 -6.01 14.24
CA ALA A 160 -3.89 -4.67 13.85
C ALA A 160 -4.14 -4.59 12.33
N TRP A 161 -4.86 -3.54 11.90
CA TRP A 161 -5.22 -3.37 10.49
C TRP A 161 -4.02 -2.99 9.60
N ASP A 162 -2.93 -2.50 10.20
CA ASP A 162 -1.66 -2.13 9.57
C ASP A 162 -0.47 -2.90 10.17
N ASP A 163 -0.68 -4.17 10.52
CA ASP A 163 0.30 -5.03 11.21
C ASP A 163 1.47 -5.55 10.34
N PHE A 164 1.44 -5.29 9.03
CA PHE A 164 2.44 -5.82 8.09
C PHE A 164 3.28 -4.74 7.40
N LYS A 165 2.64 -3.75 6.76
CA LYS A 165 3.32 -2.67 6.03
C LYS A 165 2.72 -1.32 6.36
N VAL A 166 3.58 -0.35 6.61
CA VAL A 166 3.23 1.06 6.73
C VAL A 166 4.12 1.87 5.80
N GLY A 167 3.54 2.63 4.88
CA GLY A 167 4.29 3.36 3.86
C GLY A 167 3.44 4.42 3.17
N SER A 168 3.95 4.96 2.07
CA SER A 168 3.24 5.97 1.26
C SER A 168 2.77 7.20 2.09
N PRO A 169 3.64 7.81 2.92
CA PRO A 169 3.23 8.93 3.75
C PRO A 169 2.82 10.13 2.89
N ILE A 170 1.80 10.87 3.33
CA ILE A 170 1.46 12.23 2.88
C ILE A 170 1.32 13.11 4.11
N VAL A 171 2.12 14.17 4.20
CA VAL A 171 2.08 15.13 5.31
C VAL A 171 1.62 16.49 4.79
N LEU A 172 0.63 17.08 5.47
CA LEU A 172 0.20 18.46 5.26
C LEU A 172 0.50 19.31 6.50
N ASP A 173 1.08 20.50 6.29
CA ASP A 173 1.28 21.54 7.32
C ASP A 173 0.07 22.48 7.31
N GLU A 174 -0.78 22.35 8.32
CA GLU A 174 -2.05 23.05 8.48
C GLU A 174 -2.19 23.57 9.92
N PRO A 175 -1.48 24.68 10.24
CA PRO A 175 -1.49 25.24 11.58
C PRO A 175 -2.89 25.68 12.01
N GLY A 176 -3.18 25.51 13.30
CA GLY A 176 -4.45 25.94 13.90
C GLY A 176 -5.61 24.94 13.75
N ARG A 177 -5.39 23.77 13.13
CA ARG A 177 -6.36 22.67 13.13
C ARG A 177 -6.39 22.00 14.51
N LEU A 178 -7.52 21.37 14.86
CA LEU A 178 -7.64 20.52 16.04
C LEU A 178 -7.56 19.05 15.61
N ASN A 179 -6.90 18.22 16.43
CA ASN A 179 -6.97 16.77 16.26
C ASN A 179 -8.31 16.22 16.80
N VAL A 180 -8.50 14.90 16.72
CA VAL A 180 -9.71 14.20 17.22
C VAL A 180 -9.95 14.35 18.72
N LEU A 181 -8.97 14.83 19.49
CA LEU A 181 -9.08 15.12 20.92
C LEU A 181 -9.40 16.59 21.21
N GLY A 182 -9.64 17.41 20.18
CA GLY A 182 -9.85 18.85 20.33
C GLY A 182 -8.55 19.62 20.65
N VAL A 183 -7.39 19.01 20.43
CA VAL A 183 -6.09 19.57 20.77
C VAL A 183 -5.45 20.18 19.53
N GLY A 184 -4.95 21.41 19.63
CA GLY A 184 -4.24 22.09 18.55
C GLY A 184 -3.12 21.23 17.95
N THR A 185 -3.16 21.06 16.64
CA THR A 185 -2.19 20.35 15.80
C THR A 185 -1.72 21.25 14.66
N ARG A 186 -0.54 20.95 14.12
CA ARG A 186 0.03 21.65 12.97
C ARG A 186 0.10 20.73 11.77
N TYR A 187 0.63 19.52 11.97
CA TYR A 187 0.82 18.57 10.91
C TYR A 187 -0.22 17.46 10.94
N ARG A 188 -0.61 17.01 9.75
CA ARG A 188 -1.45 15.83 9.54
C ARG A 188 -0.75 14.88 8.59
N LEU A 189 -0.79 13.60 8.92
CA LEU A 189 -0.20 12.52 8.17
C LEU A 189 -1.30 11.55 7.76
N TRP A 190 -1.33 11.22 6.49
CA TRP A 190 -2.02 10.04 5.99
C TRP A 190 -0.99 9.05 5.48
N TYR A 191 -1.29 7.76 5.60
CA TYR A 191 -0.35 6.72 5.20
C TYR A 191 -1.08 5.49 4.69
N ARG A 192 -0.43 4.70 3.84
CA ARG A 192 -0.89 3.35 3.52
C ARG A 192 -0.53 2.42 4.67
N GLY A 193 -1.52 1.76 5.24
CA GLY A 193 -1.33 0.64 6.15
C GLY A 193 -1.86 -0.64 5.49
N CYS A 194 -1.14 -1.74 5.64
CA CYS A 194 -1.57 -3.05 5.16
C CYS A 194 -1.40 -4.08 6.27
N ARG A 195 -2.38 -4.97 6.35
CA ARG A 195 -2.31 -6.18 7.16
C ARG A 195 -2.00 -7.39 6.32
N PHE A 196 -1.40 -8.38 6.97
CA PHE A 196 -1.21 -9.70 6.37
C PHE A 196 -1.43 -10.79 7.43
N MET A 197 -2.62 -11.41 7.39
CA MET A 197 -3.00 -12.47 8.32
C MET A 197 -3.50 -13.69 7.55
N GLY A 198 -2.80 -14.82 7.70
CA GLY A 198 -3.07 -16.02 6.90
C GLY A 198 -2.84 -15.75 5.42
N ASP A 199 -3.88 -15.94 4.61
CA ASP A 199 -3.86 -15.65 3.16
C ASP A 199 -4.50 -14.28 2.83
N GLU A 200 -4.92 -13.51 3.83
CA GLU A 200 -5.58 -12.22 3.64
C GLU A 200 -4.57 -11.08 3.70
N TYR A 201 -4.30 -10.47 2.53
CA TYR A 201 -3.60 -9.20 2.41
C TYR A 201 -4.64 -8.11 2.16
N SER A 202 -4.60 -7.02 2.91
CA SER A 202 -5.56 -5.93 2.72
C SER A 202 -4.98 -4.62 3.20
N CYS A 203 -5.13 -3.56 2.41
CA CYS A 203 -4.62 -2.23 2.72
C CYS A 203 -5.74 -1.19 2.89
N GLY A 204 -5.40 -0.11 3.58
CA GLY A 204 -6.23 1.07 3.75
C GLY A 204 -5.37 2.30 4.01
N VAL A 205 -6.04 3.43 4.23
CA VAL A 205 -5.42 4.71 4.55
C VAL A 205 -5.57 4.97 6.05
N GLY A 206 -4.44 5.09 6.73
CA GLY A 206 -4.35 5.48 8.13
C GLY A 206 -4.17 6.99 8.27
N TYR A 207 -4.30 7.47 9.50
CA TYR A 207 -4.19 8.89 9.83
C TYR A 207 -3.41 9.10 11.14
N ALA A 208 -2.65 10.18 11.21
CA ALA A 208 -1.98 10.64 12.42
C ALA A 208 -1.86 12.16 12.47
N THR A 209 -1.67 12.70 13.68
CA THR A 209 -1.48 14.15 13.91
C THR A 209 -0.19 14.44 14.67
N SER A 210 0.40 15.61 14.43
CA SER A 210 1.58 16.06 15.14
C SER A 210 1.61 17.58 15.29
N ARG A 211 2.15 18.05 16.42
CA ARG A 211 2.41 19.47 16.65
C ARG A 211 3.75 19.93 16.09
N ASP A 212 4.73 19.05 16.07
CA ASP A 212 6.14 19.35 15.77
C ASP A 212 6.65 18.67 14.49
N GLY A 213 5.87 17.76 13.90
CA GLY A 213 6.24 16.96 12.74
C GLY A 213 7.14 15.76 13.07
N LEU A 214 7.56 15.63 14.33
CA LEU A 214 8.50 14.61 14.80
C LEU A 214 7.79 13.54 15.64
N ARG A 215 6.85 13.94 16.49
CA ARG A 215 6.07 13.05 17.35
C ARG A 215 4.64 12.97 16.87
N TRP A 216 4.14 11.77 16.62
CA TRP A 216 2.86 11.54 15.97
C TRP A 216 1.90 10.74 16.84
N THR A 217 0.65 11.19 16.88
CA THR A 217 -0.46 10.46 17.52
C THR A 217 -1.30 9.81 16.44
N ARG A 218 -1.29 8.47 16.38
CA ARG A 218 -2.07 7.69 15.39
C ARG A 218 -3.56 7.67 15.73
N HIS A 219 -4.37 7.67 14.68
CA HIS A 219 -5.76 7.26 14.75
C HIS A 219 -5.86 5.75 15.01
N PRO A 220 -6.84 5.26 15.80
CA PRO A 220 -6.91 3.84 16.17
C PRO A 220 -7.25 2.88 15.01
N GLY A 221 -7.72 3.39 13.88
CA GLY A 221 -8.12 2.57 12.72
C GLY A 221 -7.92 3.31 11.40
N PRO A 222 -8.14 2.64 10.26
CA PRO A 222 -8.07 3.29 8.96
C PRO A 222 -9.19 4.32 8.83
N VAL A 223 -8.89 5.45 8.21
CA VAL A 223 -9.87 6.50 7.88
C VAL A 223 -10.51 6.26 6.51
N PHE A 224 -9.87 5.44 5.66
CA PHE A 224 -10.43 5.02 4.38
C PHE A 224 -9.98 3.60 4.03
N VAL A 225 -10.90 2.79 3.52
CA VAL A 225 -10.63 1.46 2.97
C VAL A 225 -11.41 1.34 1.66
N PRO A 226 -10.76 1.05 0.52
CA PRO A 226 -11.48 0.79 -0.72
C PRO A 226 -12.52 -0.32 -0.55
N ALA A 227 -13.72 -0.11 -1.09
CA ALA A 227 -14.83 -1.05 -0.93
C ALA A 227 -14.60 -2.34 -1.74
N ASP A 228 -14.00 -2.23 -2.92
CA ASP A 228 -13.63 -3.38 -3.76
C ASP A 228 -12.43 -4.11 -3.14
N PRO A 229 -12.52 -5.43 -2.87
CA PRO A 229 -11.40 -6.22 -2.40
C PRO A 229 -10.15 -6.09 -3.26
N LEU A 230 -10.26 -6.07 -4.58
CA LEU A 230 -9.10 -5.94 -5.46
C LEU A 230 -8.41 -4.59 -5.29
N ASP A 231 -9.19 -3.52 -5.10
CA ASP A 231 -8.63 -2.18 -4.88
C ASP A 231 -7.84 -2.11 -3.58
N ARG A 232 -8.37 -2.66 -2.48
CA ARG A 232 -7.68 -2.65 -1.18
C ARG A 232 -6.51 -3.62 -1.12
N ASP A 233 -6.52 -4.70 -1.90
CA ASP A 233 -5.41 -5.66 -1.93
C ASP A 233 -4.23 -5.15 -2.78
N HIS A 234 -4.49 -4.21 -3.71
CA HIS A 234 -3.50 -3.65 -4.63
C HIS A 234 -3.31 -2.12 -4.48
N LEU A 235 -3.79 -1.53 -3.39
CA LEU A 235 -3.60 -0.10 -3.08
C LEU A 235 -2.11 0.18 -2.86
N ASP A 236 -1.55 1.08 -3.67
CA ASP A 236 -0.10 1.36 -3.67
C ASP A 236 0.23 2.80 -3.24
N MET A 237 0.24 3.76 -4.16
CA MET A 237 0.65 5.14 -3.87
C MET A 237 -0.53 6.03 -3.50
N LEU A 238 -0.32 6.93 -2.54
CA LEU A 238 -1.29 7.94 -2.12
C LEU A 238 -0.81 9.33 -2.57
N SER A 239 -1.75 10.22 -2.84
CA SER A 239 -1.57 11.66 -2.96
C SER A 239 -2.78 12.36 -2.36
N ILE A 240 -2.58 13.19 -1.34
CA ILE A 240 -3.66 13.94 -0.69
C ILE A 240 -3.38 15.43 -0.78
N VAL A 241 -4.39 16.18 -1.22
CA VAL A 241 -4.33 17.63 -1.39
C VAL A 241 -5.56 18.26 -0.74
N HIS A 242 -5.36 19.40 -0.08
CA HIS A 242 -6.47 20.24 0.39
C HIS A 242 -6.65 21.41 -0.58
N GLY A 243 -7.83 21.54 -1.16
CA GLY A 243 -8.15 22.55 -2.18
C GLY A 243 -9.66 22.65 -2.42
N ALA A 244 -10.14 23.77 -2.97
CA ALA A 244 -11.57 24.00 -3.20
C ALA A 244 -12.48 23.74 -1.97
N GLY A 245 -11.97 23.94 -0.75
CA GLY A 245 -12.71 23.68 0.49
C GLY A 245 -12.88 22.21 0.87
N SER A 246 -12.17 21.27 0.24
CA SER A 246 -12.20 19.84 0.57
C SER A 246 -10.83 19.17 0.42
N TYR A 247 -10.66 17.99 1.00
CA TYR A 247 -9.55 17.09 0.75
C TYR A 247 -9.86 16.21 -0.45
N MET A 248 -8.90 16.09 -1.36
CA MET A 248 -8.90 15.11 -2.43
C MET A 248 -7.79 14.09 -2.14
N LEU A 249 -8.15 12.81 -2.21
CA LEU A 249 -7.24 11.69 -2.20
C LEU A 249 -7.24 11.09 -3.60
N TRP A 250 -6.07 11.05 -4.23
CA TRP A 250 -5.80 10.14 -5.34
C TRP A 250 -4.97 8.96 -4.86
N TYR A 251 -5.33 7.76 -5.29
CA TYR A 251 -4.59 6.56 -4.95
C TYR A 251 -4.46 5.64 -6.16
N SER A 252 -3.30 4.99 -6.29
CA SER A 252 -3.09 3.99 -7.32
C SER A 252 -3.50 2.61 -6.84
N VAL A 253 -4.10 1.84 -7.74
CA VAL A 253 -4.39 0.42 -7.59
C VAL A 253 -3.61 -0.31 -8.68
N ASP A 254 -2.69 -1.18 -8.29
CA ASP A 254 -1.84 -1.94 -9.21
C ASP A 254 -2.65 -2.99 -10.00
N ALA A 255 -2.09 -3.43 -11.13
CA ALA A 255 -2.68 -4.49 -11.94
C ALA A 255 -2.66 -5.85 -11.22
N ASP A 256 -3.74 -6.62 -11.39
CA ASP A 256 -3.87 -8.00 -10.94
C ASP A 256 -4.09 -8.94 -12.14
N TRP A 257 -3.05 -9.70 -12.48
CA TRP A 257 -3.07 -10.67 -13.59
C TRP A 257 -3.93 -11.90 -13.29
N VAL A 258 -4.10 -12.25 -12.01
CA VAL A 258 -4.84 -13.43 -11.57
C VAL A 258 -6.33 -13.13 -11.59
N ALA A 259 -6.73 -11.94 -11.14
CA ALA A 259 -8.12 -11.47 -11.20
C ALA A 259 -8.52 -10.91 -12.58
N GLY A 260 -7.60 -10.85 -13.54
CA GLY A 260 -7.86 -10.35 -14.90
C GLY A 260 -7.88 -8.82 -15.03
N ARG A 261 -7.54 -8.08 -13.97
CA ARG A 261 -7.39 -6.62 -13.98
C ARG A 261 -5.99 -6.23 -14.45
N ARG A 262 -5.76 -6.34 -15.75
CA ARG A 262 -4.42 -6.21 -16.35
C ARG A 262 -3.83 -4.79 -16.30
N ARG A 263 -4.63 -3.76 -16.04
CA ARG A 263 -4.20 -2.36 -16.02
C ARG A 263 -4.39 -1.74 -14.65
N ALA A 264 -3.37 -1.03 -14.18
CA ALA A 264 -3.46 -0.22 -12.99
C ALA A 264 -4.42 0.95 -13.19
N THR A 265 -4.95 1.47 -12.09
CA THR A 265 -5.87 2.62 -12.10
C THR A 265 -5.44 3.65 -11.06
N VAL A 266 -5.66 4.93 -11.35
CA VAL A 266 -5.73 5.96 -10.32
C VAL A 266 -7.20 6.20 -10.01
N ARG A 267 -7.51 6.21 -8.72
CA ARG A 267 -8.84 6.37 -8.18
C ARG A 267 -8.87 7.60 -7.28
N ALA A 268 -10.05 8.18 -7.12
CA ALA A 268 -10.24 9.37 -6.30
C ALA A 268 -11.20 9.13 -5.14
N ALA A 269 -10.97 9.82 -4.03
CA ALA A 269 -11.91 9.96 -2.94
C ALA A 269 -11.88 11.40 -2.40
N SER A 270 -13.03 11.93 -1.98
CA SER A 270 -13.12 13.29 -1.43
C SER A 270 -13.50 13.26 0.05
N SER A 271 -13.03 14.23 0.83
CA SER A 271 -13.40 14.36 2.23
C SER A 271 -13.51 15.83 2.65
N PRO A 272 -14.52 16.23 3.43
CA PRO A 272 -14.60 17.59 3.97
C PRO A 272 -13.60 17.85 5.10
N ASP A 273 -13.19 16.81 5.83
CA ASP A 273 -12.39 16.89 7.06
C ASP A 273 -11.05 16.13 6.99
N GLY A 274 -10.86 15.31 5.95
CA GLY A 274 -9.72 14.42 5.77
C GLY A 274 -9.81 13.12 6.58
N LEU A 275 -10.95 12.85 7.23
CA LEU A 275 -11.21 11.67 8.05
C LEU A 275 -12.36 10.84 7.49
N THR A 276 -13.41 11.49 6.99
CA THR A 276 -14.59 10.85 6.42
C THR A 276 -14.53 10.95 4.91
N TRP A 277 -14.21 9.84 4.24
CA TRP A 277 -13.95 9.82 2.81
C TRP A 277 -15.13 9.24 2.02
N THR A 278 -15.41 9.87 0.88
CA THR A 278 -16.39 9.40 -0.11
C THR A 278 -15.63 8.96 -1.36
N ASP A 279 -15.72 7.68 -1.73
CA ASP A 279 -15.15 7.15 -2.97
C ASP A 279 -15.78 7.84 -4.19
N ARG A 280 -14.94 8.25 -5.14
CA ARG A 280 -15.31 8.91 -6.40
C ARG A 280 -15.00 8.06 -7.62
N GLY A 281 -14.49 6.84 -7.44
CA GLY A 281 -14.23 5.88 -8.49
C GLY A 281 -12.91 6.09 -9.22
N VAL A 282 -12.79 5.44 -10.37
CA VAL A 282 -11.60 5.51 -11.24
C VAL A 282 -11.57 6.85 -11.97
N VAL A 283 -10.43 7.54 -11.91
CA VAL A 283 -10.18 8.80 -12.63
C VAL A 283 -9.16 8.67 -13.75
N HIS A 284 -8.26 7.67 -13.68
CA HIS A 284 -7.32 7.34 -14.75
C HIS A 284 -7.11 5.83 -14.81
N THR A 285 -6.92 5.28 -16.02
CA THR A 285 -6.54 3.89 -16.24
C THR A 285 -5.24 3.88 -17.04
N ALA A 286 -4.28 3.05 -16.62
CA ALA A 286 -3.00 2.91 -17.29
C ALA A 286 -3.17 2.66 -18.80
N ALA A 287 -2.25 3.20 -19.59
CA ALA A 287 -2.28 3.01 -21.04
C ALA A 287 -2.03 1.56 -21.46
N VAL A 288 -1.14 0.89 -20.71
CA VAL A 288 -0.69 -0.47 -20.97
C VAL A 288 -0.84 -1.35 -19.74
N ASP A 289 -0.70 -2.65 -19.95
CA ASP A 289 -0.86 -3.64 -18.91
C ASP A 289 0.38 -3.70 -17.99
N GLY A 290 0.17 -3.99 -16.71
CA GLY A 290 1.24 -4.33 -15.77
C GLY A 290 2.13 -3.19 -15.29
N VAL A 291 1.76 -1.93 -15.56
CA VAL A 291 2.50 -0.76 -15.05
C VAL A 291 1.98 -0.28 -13.71
N ARG A 292 2.82 0.44 -12.97
CA ARG A 292 2.44 1.18 -11.76
C ARG A 292 2.17 2.63 -12.14
N LEU A 293 1.31 3.29 -11.38
CA LEU A 293 0.95 4.69 -11.62
C LEU A 293 1.33 5.56 -10.42
N PRO A 294 2.61 5.94 -10.28
CA PRO A 294 3.01 6.96 -9.33
C PRO A 294 2.17 8.21 -9.53
N VAL A 295 1.56 8.68 -8.43
CA VAL A 295 0.61 9.77 -8.43
C VAL A 295 1.02 10.84 -7.45
N SER A 296 0.96 12.10 -7.89
CA SER A 296 1.19 13.26 -7.05
C SER A 296 0.35 14.44 -7.56
N GLY A 297 -0.23 15.21 -6.65
CA GLY A 297 -1.04 16.35 -7.01
C GLY A 297 -0.80 17.56 -6.12
N THR A 298 -1.33 18.71 -6.55
CA THR A 298 -1.35 19.95 -5.77
C THR A 298 -2.60 20.78 -6.10
N TRP A 299 -2.77 21.90 -5.41
CA TRP A 299 -3.82 22.89 -5.63
C TRP A 299 -3.17 24.26 -5.84
N ASP A 300 -3.48 24.92 -6.95
CA ASP A 300 -2.88 26.22 -7.32
C ASP A 300 -3.66 27.44 -6.79
N GLY A 301 -4.77 27.21 -6.08
CA GLY A 301 -5.71 28.25 -5.67
C GLY A 301 -7.00 28.29 -6.49
N GLN A 302 -7.00 27.70 -7.69
CA GLN A 302 -8.12 27.71 -8.64
C GLN A 302 -8.55 26.31 -9.10
N ARG A 303 -7.59 25.40 -9.27
CA ARG A 303 -7.81 24.02 -9.75
C ARG A 303 -6.79 23.06 -9.15
N PHE A 304 -7.17 21.80 -9.16
CA PHE A 304 -6.29 20.69 -8.84
C PHE A 304 -5.38 20.42 -10.04
N HIS A 305 -4.13 20.11 -9.73
CA HIS A 305 -3.15 19.58 -10.66
C HIS A 305 -2.81 18.17 -10.22
N LEU A 306 -2.77 17.24 -11.17
CA LEU A 306 -2.46 15.83 -10.93
C LEU A 306 -1.43 15.37 -11.96
N TRP A 307 -0.28 14.92 -11.48
CA TRP A 307 0.74 14.28 -12.29
C TRP A 307 0.71 12.78 -12.05
N ILE A 308 0.67 12.03 -13.15
CA ILE A 308 0.73 10.57 -13.16
C ILE A 308 1.93 10.18 -14.01
N VAL A 309 2.83 9.37 -13.46
CA VAL A 309 3.84 8.70 -14.27
C VAL A 309 3.15 7.50 -14.91
N ASP A 310 2.91 7.59 -16.22
CA ASP A 310 2.30 6.54 -17.02
C ASP A 310 3.23 6.25 -18.22
N SER A 311 3.28 4.99 -18.63
CA SER A 311 4.08 4.58 -19.78
C SER A 311 3.29 4.91 -21.05
N GLN A 312 3.58 6.03 -21.68
CA GLN A 312 2.89 6.47 -22.89
C GLN A 312 3.84 7.10 -23.90
N SER A 313 3.70 6.67 -25.16
CA SER A 313 3.99 7.52 -26.31
C SER A 313 2.97 8.69 -26.35
N PRO A 314 3.37 9.93 -26.74
CA PRO A 314 2.60 11.16 -26.49
C PRO A 314 1.18 11.18 -27.08
N ILE A 315 0.23 11.83 -26.38
CA ILE A 315 -1.16 12.07 -26.80
C ILE A 315 -1.19 12.89 -28.10
N ASP A 316 -2.01 12.50 -29.08
CA ASP A 316 -2.31 13.36 -30.23
C ASP A 316 -3.32 14.45 -29.81
N PRO A 317 -2.92 15.73 -29.72
CA PRO A 317 -3.77 16.81 -29.24
C PRO A 317 -4.95 17.13 -30.18
N LYS A 318 -4.95 16.61 -31.42
CA LYS A 318 -6.08 16.81 -32.36
C LYS A 318 -7.18 15.76 -32.17
N THR A 319 -6.84 14.59 -31.63
CA THR A 319 -7.77 13.46 -31.54
C THR A 319 -8.05 13.01 -30.11
N ASN A 320 -7.29 13.52 -29.13
CA ASN A 320 -7.31 13.09 -27.73
C ASN A 320 -7.15 11.56 -27.60
N ARG A 321 -6.33 10.97 -28.48
CA ARG A 321 -6.08 9.52 -28.56
C ARG A 321 -4.58 9.24 -28.53
N PHE A 322 -4.22 8.07 -28.00
CA PHE A 322 -2.85 7.58 -27.94
C PHE A 322 -2.42 6.94 -29.26
N PRO A 323 -1.22 7.26 -29.80
CA PRO A 323 -0.64 6.52 -30.91
C PRO A 323 -0.22 5.10 -30.48
N PRO A 324 -0.15 4.13 -31.42
CA PRO A 324 0.33 2.78 -31.12
C PRO A 324 1.80 2.77 -30.68
N MET A 325 2.03 2.06 -29.56
CA MET A 325 3.30 1.61 -28.94
C MET A 325 4.59 1.91 -29.73
N GLN A 326 5.40 2.85 -29.24
CA GLN A 326 6.81 2.98 -29.63
C GLN A 326 7.71 2.67 -28.41
N ARG A 327 8.07 1.38 -28.28
CA ARG A 327 9.07 0.80 -27.36
C ARG A 327 8.74 0.76 -25.86
N GLU A 328 9.27 -0.29 -25.23
CA GLU A 328 9.31 -0.54 -23.79
C GLU A 328 10.37 0.39 -23.17
N GLY A 329 9.97 1.32 -22.28
CA GLY A 329 10.91 2.21 -21.57
C GLY A 329 10.65 3.71 -21.63
N ASP A 330 9.63 4.18 -22.34
CA ASP A 330 9.28 5.61 -22.41
C ASP A 330 8.18 5.96 -21.39
N ASP A 331 8.58 6.10 -20.12
CA ASP A 331 7.72 6.71 -19.10
C ASP A 331 7.54 8.20 -19.40
N ALA A 332 6.34 8.72 -19.14
CA ALA A 332 6.06 10.13 -19.23
C ALA A 332 5.32 10.61 -17.98
N ILE A 333 5.60 11.86 -17.59
CA ILE A 333 4.78 12.56 -16.62
C ILE A 333 3.59 13.13 -17.36
N VAL A 334 2.41 12.55 -17.15
CA VAL A 334 1.14 13.05 -17.69
C VAL A 334 0.55 14.01 -16.68
N HIS A 335 0.30 15.25 -17.10
CA HIS A 335 -0.27 16.30 -16.27
C HIS A 335 -1.76 16.48 -16.60
N PHE A 336 -2.58 16.46 -15.57
CA PHE A 336 -4.00 16.75 -15.63
C PHE A 336 -4.34 17.95 -14.75
N THR A 337 -5.32 18.72 -15.19
CA THR A 337 -5.99 19.73 -14.36
C THR A 337 -7.43 19.32 -14.09
N SER A 338 -7.97 19.74 -12.95
CA SER A 338 -9.35 19.43 -12.58
C SER A 338 -9.94 20.49 -11.65
N PRO A 339 -11.17 20.97 -11.89
CA PRO A 339 -11.84 21.90 -10.97
C PRO A 339 -12.29 21.22 -9.67
N ASP A 340 -12.52 19.90 -9.68
CA ASP A 340 -13.11 19.16 -8.56
C ASP A 340 -12.28 17.94 -8.12
N GLY A 341 -11.12 17.71 -8.76
CA GLY A 341 -10.22 16.61 -8.50
C GLY A 341 -10.67 15.26 -9.05
N VAL A 342 -11.84 15.19 -9.70
CA VAL A 342 -12.41 13.96 -10.26
C VAL A 342 -12.46 14.02 -11.78
N ARG A 343 -12.94 15.13 -12.34
CA ARG A 343 -13.01 15.34 -13.78
C ARG A 343 -11.67 15.85 -14.28
N LEU A 344 -10.83 14.93 -14.74
CA LEU A 344 -9.49 15.24 -15.23
C LEU A 344 -9.53 15.76 -16.68
N THR A 345 -8.79 16.83 -16.94
CA THR A 345 -8.52 17.37 -18.28
C THR A 345 -7.01 17.31 -18.51
N ALA A 346 -6.58 16.64 -19.57
CA ALA A 346 -5.15 16.58 -19.91
C ALA A 346 -4.62 18.00 -20.19
N ALA A 347 -3.49 18.34 -19.56
CA ALA A 347 -2.83 19.64 -19.69
C ALA A 347 -1.53 19.51 -20.49
N GLY A 348 -0.72 18.50 -20.20
CA GLY A 348 0.54 18.27 -20.90
C GLY A 348 1.18 16.92 -20.60
N VAL A 349 2.27 16.64 -21.30
CA VAL A 349 3.04 15.39 -21.18
C VAL A 349 4.53 15.73 -21.25
N ALA A 350 5.29 15.38 -20.22
CA ALA A 350 6.75 15.50 -20.17
C ALA A 350 7.43 14.13 -20.28
N PRO A 351 8.29 13.88 -21.28
CA PRO A 351 9.09 12.66 -21.33
C PRO A 351 10.12 12.64 -20.20
N VAL A 352 10.35 11.48 -19.58
CA VAL A 352 11.28 11.38 -18.43
C VAL A 352 12.75 11.26 -18.85
N ASN A 353 13.01 10.82 -20.09
CA ASN A 353 14.34 10.55 -20.60
C ASN A 353 15.28 11.77 -20.60
N PRO A 354 14.86 12.99 -21.03
CA PRO A 354 15.69 14.19 -20.93
C PRO A 354 16.04 14.58 -19.49
N MET A 355 15.17 14.21 -18.54
CA MET A 355 15.40 14.36 -17.11
C MET A 355 16.19 13.19 -16.52
N GLN A 356 16.73 12.26 -17.32
CA GLN A 356 17.55 11.11 -16.89
C GLN A 356 16.98 10.34 -15.67
N LEU A 357 15.66 10.33 -15.49
CA LEU A 357 15.00 9.64 -14.37
C LEU A 357 14.88 8.15 -14.68
N THR A 358 14.91 7.31 -13.66
CA THR A 358 14.70 5.86 -13.81
C THR A 358 13.52 5.44 -12.93
N ARG A 359 12.37 5.11 -13.53
CA ARG A 359 11.11 4.79 -12.83
C ARG A 359 10.66 5.90 -11.87
N PRO A 360 10.32 7.08 -12.40
CA PRO A 360 10.04 8.24 -11.56
C PRO A 360 8.86 7.99 -10.65
N ALA A 361 9.00 8.30 -9.36
CA ALA A 361 7.91 8.25 -8.40
C ALA A 361 7.24 9.63 -8.22
N LEU A 362 7.91 10.68 -8.72
CA LEU A 362 7.56 12.09 -8.75
C LEU A 362 6.75 12.58 -7.56
N ARG A 363 7.40 13.29 -6.63
CA ARG A 363 6.72 13.86 -5.46
C ARG A 363 6.74 15.36 -5.49
N MET A 364 5.57 15.97 -5.66
CA MET A 364 5.39 17.41 -5.55
C MET A 364 5.69 17.87 -4.12
N TYR A 365 6.43 18.96 -3.99
CA TYR A 365 6.61 19.62 -2.70
C TYR A 365 6.47 21.13 -2.86
N GLY A 366 5.61 21.71 -2.01
CA GLY A 366 5.30 23.14 -1.99
C GLY A 366 4.49 23.64 -3.19
N PRO A 367 3.52 24.55 -3.00
CA PRO A 367 3.27 25.56 -4.00
C PRO A 367 4.34 26.66 -3.85
N GLU A 368 5.07 26.96 -4.92
CA GLU A 368 5.87 28.18 -4.98
C GLU A 368 5.09 29.25 -5.75
N ALA A 369 5.31 30.52 -5.42
CA ALA A 369 4.73 31.66 -6.15
C ALA A 369 5.16 31.73 -7.64
N ARG A 370 6.04 30.83 -8.11
CA ARG A 370 6.67 30.83 -9.44
C ARG A 370 6.63 29.46 -10.15
N GLY A 371 5.71 28.56 -9.79
CA GLY A 371 5.50 27.29 -10.49
C GLY A 371 5.48 26.07 -9.57
N PHE A 372 5.96 24.94 -10.08
CA PHE A 372 5.92 23.63 -9.44
C PHE A 372 7.32 23.07 -9.21
N ARG A 373 7.49 22.35 -8.10
CA ARG A 373 8.69 21.59 -7.79
C ARG A 373 8.36 20.15 -7.46
N ALA A 374 9.28 19.27 -7.84
CA ALA A 374 9.19 17.85 -7.54
C ALA A 374 10.52 17.30 -7.07
N ILE A 375 10.47 16.23 -6.29
CA ILE A 375 11.62 15.39 -5.94
C ILE A 375 11.41 14.01 -6.55
N ASP A 376 12.50 13.45 -7.08
CA ASP A 376 12.54 12.09 -7.58
C ASP A 376 13.89 11.42 -7.31
N TYR A 377 14.02 10.15 -7.69
CA TYR A 377 15.23 9.36 -7.52
C TYR A 377 16.11 9.40 -8.77
N GLU A 378 17.43 9.55 -8.57
CA GLU A 378 18.35 9.78 -9.69
C GLU A 378 18.56 8.55 -10.58
N ARG A 379 18.90 7.38 -10.01
CA ARG A 379 19.13 6.10 -10.72
C ARG A 379 19.07 4.90 -9.78
N PHE A 380 18.69 3.73 -10.29
CA PHE A 380 18.84 2.41 -9.65
C PHE A 380 19.83 1.50 -10.41
N PRO A 381 21.15 1.77 -10.42
CA PRO A 381 22.10 0.91 -11.12
C PRO A 381 22.32 -0.39 -10.32
N GLN A 382 22.02 -1.55 -10.93
CA GLN A 382 22.31 -2.91 -10.46
C GLN A 382 22.21 -3.13 -8.92
N GLY A 383 21.19 -2.53 -8.29
CA GLY A 383 20.99 -2.52 -6.83
C GLY A 383 19.57 -2.07 -6.46
N ARG A 384 19.20 -2.22 -5.18
CA ARG A 384 17.87 -1.83 -4.66
C ARG A 384 17.77 -0.38 -4.19
N ASN A 385 18.89 0.28 -3.96
CA ASN A 385 18.92 1.65 -3.47
C ASN A 385 19.14 2.61 -4.64
N PRO A 386 18.49 3.79 -4.63
CA PRO A 386 18.83 4.83 -5.57
C PRO A 386 20.31 5.28 -5.40
N GLN A 387 20.82 6.13 -6.29
CA GLN A 387 22.13 6.79 -6.12
C GLN A 387 22.03 8.20 -5.51
N GLY A 388 20.82 8.77 -5.46
CA GLY A 388 20.55 10.09 -4.88
C GLY A 388 19.10 10.53 -5.14
N LEU A 389 18.73 11.69 -4.62
CA LEU A 389 17.53 12.43 -5.04
C LEU A 389 17.89 13.53 -6.03
N VAL A 390 16.96 13.80 -6.93
CA VAL A 390 17.00 14.94 -7.84
C VAL A 390 15.79 15.82 -7.60
N THR A 391 15.99 17.13 -7.67
CA THR A 391 14.92 18.13 -7.67
C THR A 391 14.62 18.55 -9.10
N LEU A 392 13.33 18.65 -9.41
CA LEU A 392 12.80 19.10 -10.69
C LEU A 392 12.00 20.37 -10.49
N ARG A 393 11.98 21.23 -11.51
CA ARG A 393 11.18 22.45 -11.54
C ARG A 393 10.41 22.57 -12.85
N SER A 394 9.24 23.18 -12.78
CA SER A 394 8.38 23.49 -13.91
C SER A 394 7.64 24.80 -13.66
N SER A 395 7.54 25.67 -14.68
CA SER A 395 6.76 26.92 -14.57
C SER A 395 5.29 26.73 -14.91
N ASP A 396 4.96 25.72 -15.70
CA ASP A 396 3.64 25.45 -16.29
C ASP A 396 3.01 24.13 -15.82
N GLY A 397 3.81 23.23 -15.24
CA GLY A 397 3.43 21.87 -14.85
C GLY A 397 3.66 20.84 -15.98
N ASP A 398 3.99 21.30 -17.17
CA ASP A 398 4.09 20.49 -18.39
C ASP A 398 5.54 20.29 -18.83
N THR A 399 6.38 21.30 -18.64
CA THR A 399 7.80 21.28 -19.01
C THR A 399 8.65 21.21 -17.75
N TRP A 400 9.41 20.13 -17.59
CA TRP A 400 10.21 19.89 -16.40
C TRP A 400 11.71 19.96 -16.71
N THR A 401 12.46 20.61 -15.82
CA THR A 401 13.92 20.67 -15.88
C THR A 401 14.52 20.19 -14.56
N ARG A 402 15.65 19.49 -14.64
CA ARG A 402 16.47 19.21 -13.45
C ARG A 402 17.05 20.51 -12.91
N ASP A 403 17.04 20.66 -11.59
CA ASP A 403 17.76 21.75 -10.94
C ASP A 403 19.23 21.32 -10.77
N ALA A 404 20.13 21.82 -11.62
CA ALA A 404 21.55 21.47 -11.60
C ALA A 404 22.32 22.14 -10.44
N ASP A 405 21.84 23.29 -9.97
CA ASP A 405 22.50 24.13 -8.95
C ASP A 405 21.81 24.05 -7.57
N ALA A 406 20.67 23.35 -7.47
CA ALA A 406 19.91 23.16 -6.23
C ALA A 406 19.72 21.69 -5.87
N SER A 407 20.59 20.81 -6.37
CA SER A 407 20.62 19.42 -5.93
C SER A 407 21.03 19.40 -4.46
N ILE A 408 20.03 19.33 -3.57
CA ILE A 408 20.27 18.81 -2.23
C ILE A 408 20.67 17.35 -2.45
N ALA A 409 21.97 17.09 -2.56
CA ALA A 409 22.49 15.75 -2.72
C ALA A 409 22.03 14.92 -1.51
N LEU A 410 20.95 14.15 -1.67
CA LEU A 410 20.54 13.15 -0.68
C LEU A 410 21.53 12.00 -0.81
N ASP A 411 22.51 11.93 0.08
CA ASP A 411 23.37 10.75 0.19
C ASP A 411 22.60 9.62 0.88
N ILE A 412 21.85 8.89 0.08
CA ILE A 412 21.13 7.69 0.54
C ILE A 412 22.03 6.49 0.80
N SER A 413 23.32 6.54 0.43
CA SER A 413 24.26 5.49 0.81
C SER A 413 24.50 5.49 2.32
N ALA A 414 24.30 6.64 2.97
CA ALA A 414 24.39 6.80 4.43
C ALA A 414 23.13 6.30 5.17
N LEU A 415 22.07 5.87 4.47
CA LEU A 415 20.83 5.45 5.13
C LEU A 415 20.96 4.07 5.80
N PRO A 416 20.50 3.94 7.06
CA PRO A 416 20.55 2.67 7.79
C PRO A 416 19.63 1.59 7.18
N ALA A 417 18.64 1.98 6.38
CA ALA A 417 17.68 1.12 5.68
C ALA A 417 17.37 1.70 4.28
N GLY A 418 17.24 0.83 3.28
CA GLY A 418 16.94 1.24 1.90
C GLY A 418 15.56 1.89 1.76
N ILE A 419 15.48 2.96 0.97
CA ILE A 419 14.23 3.64 0.63
C ILE A 419 13.48 2.81 -0.42
N THR A 420 12.17 2.65 -0.24
CA THR A 420 11.31 1.86 -1.15
C THR A 420 10.11 2.62 -1.69
N GLY A 421 9.83 3.81 -1.16
CA GLY A 421 8.60 4.52 -1.44
C GLY A 421 8.73 6.01 -1.16
N PRO A 422 7.62 6.74 -1.26
CA PRO A 422 7.67 8.16 -1.55
C PRO A 422 8.26 9.00 -0.44
N VAL A 423 8.77 10.15 -0.88
CA VAL A 423 9.35 11.20 -0.08
C VAL A 423 8.31 12.30 0.09
N VAL A 424 8.03 12.72 1.32
CA VAL A 424 7.35 13.99 1.59
C VAL A 424 8.37 14.93 2.17
N VAL A 425 8.35 16.19 1.72
CA VAL A 425 9.25 17.22 2.18
C VAL A 425 8.46 18.41 2.71
N THR A 426 8.86 18.93 3.87
CA THR A 426 8.48 20.28 4.30
C THR A 426 9.71 21.05 4.75
N GLN A 427 9.64 22.37 4.68
CA GLN A 427 10.62 23.24 5.32
C GLN A 427 10.41 23.25 6.84
N LYS A 428 11.51 23.13 7.59
CA LYS A 428 11.55 23.17 9.06
C LYS A 428 12.91 23.67 9.53
N ASP A 429 12.92 24.64 10.44
CA ASP A 429 14.12 25.12 11.15
C ASP A 429 15.30 25.49 10.22
N GLY A 430 15.04 26.09 9.05
CA GLY A 430 16.08 26.46 8.07
C GLY A 430 16.70 25.24 7.38
N GLY A 431 15.87 24.27 7.04
CA GLY A 431 16.24 23.05 6.36
C GLY A 431 15.02 22.23 5.94
N MET A 432 15.30 21.08 5.35
CA MET A 432 14.33 20.20 4.73
C MET A 432 14.06 18.99 5.63
N LEU A 433 12.84 18.88 6.18
CA LEU A 433 12.38 17.67 6.86
C LEU A 433 11.72 16.73 5.86
N MET A 434 12.17 15.47 5.86
CA MET A 434 11.82 14.44 4.90
C MET A 434 11.21 13.22 5.59
N TRP A 435 10.02 12.81 5.15
CA TRP A 435 9.40 11.52 5.49
C TRP A 435 9.55 10.56 4.34
N TYR A 436 9.93 9.31 4.61
CA TYR A 436 10.13 8.32 3.56
C TYR A 436 9.73 6.91 4.00
N THR A 437 9.39 6.06 3.02
CA THR A 437 9.13 4.63 3.28
C THR A 437 10.42 3.82 3.18
N ALA A 438 10.74 3.05 4.20
CA ALA A 438 11.91 2.19 4.26
C ALA A 438 11.52 0.72 4.42
N GLN A 439 12.32 -0.18 3.83
CA GLN A 439 12.13 -1.61 4.04
C GLN A 439 12.73 -2.05 5.37
N ARG A 440 11.99 -2.85 6.13
CA ARG A 440 12.52 -3.47 7.35
C ARG A 440 13.61 -4.49 6.99
N ARG A 441 14.71 -4.50 7.76
CA ARG A 441 15.84 -5.42 7.56
C ARG A 441 15.45 -6.91 7.62
N ARG A 442 14.32 -7.26 8.23
CA ARG A 442 13.79 -8.63 8.33
C ARG A 442 12.28 -8.64 8.04
N GLY A 443 11.80 -9.65 7.32
CA GLY A 443 10.36 -9.94 7.17
C GLY A 443 9.62 -9.22 6.03
N GLY A 444 10.30 -8.39 5.22
CA GLY A 444 9.69 -7.78 4.03
C GLY A 444 8.65 -6.68 4.30
N GLY A 445 8.42 -6.32 5.56
CA GLY A 445 7.57 -5.21 5.96
C GLY A 445 8.17 -3.85 5.61
N GLU A 446 7.34 -2.82 5.70
CA GLU A 446 7.67 -1.43 5.42
C GLU A 446 7.35 -0.56 6.64
N GLU A 447 8.12 0.51 6.81
CA GLU A 447 7.95 1.49 7.87
C GLU A 447 8.20 2.91 7.33
N ILE A 448 7.64 3.92 8.00
CA ILE A 448 7.90 5.33 7.70
C ILE A 448 9.04 5.82 8.61
N ARG A 449 10.01 6.52 8.02
CA ARG A 449 11.18 7.10 8.69
C ARG A 449 11.32 8.59 8.42
N LEU A 450 12.19 9.22 9.20
CA LEU A 450 12.51 10.65 9.12
C LEU A 450 13.98 10.89 8.75
N ALA A 451 14.20 11.88 7.92
CA ALA A 451 15.49 12.48 7.62
C ALA A 451 15.36 14.00 7.65
N TYR A 452 16.43 14.70 7.95
CA TYR A 452 16.50 16.16 7.93
C TYR A 452 17.78 16.59 7.24
N HIS A 453 17.70 17.62 6.41
CA HIS A 453 18.86 18.27 5.81
C HIS A 453 18.87 19.74 6.19
N LYS A 454 19.95 20.22 6.80
CA LYS A 454 20.10 21.64 7.11
C LYS A 454 20.49 22.41 5.85
N ASP A 455 19.83 23.53 5.56
CA ASP A 455 20.22 24.35 4.41
C ASP A 455 21.67 24.83 4.56
N ALA A 456 22.39 24.86 3.44
CA ALA A 456 23.71 25.48 3.39
C ALA A 456 23.58 27.00 3.61
N VAL A 457 24.56 27.62 4.27
CA VAL A 457 24.65 29.09 4.31
C VAL A 457 24.96 29.55 2.89
N ARG A 458 24.05 30.33 2.30
CA ARG A 458 24.23 30.92 0.97
C ARG A 458 25.20 32.08 1.00
#